data_AF-A0A7X0LTH1-F1
#
_entry.id   AF-A0A7X0LTH1-F1
#
_cell.length_a   1.000
_cell.length_b   1.000
_cell.length_c   1.000
_cell.angle_alpha   90.00
_cell.angle_beta   90.00
_cell.angle_gamma   90.00
#
_symmetry.space_group_name_H-M   'P 1'
#
loop_
_entity.id
_entity.type
_entity.pdbx_description
1 polymer ?
#
loop_
_entity_poly.entity_id
_entity_poly.type
_entity_poly.pdbx_seq_one_letter_code
_entity_poly.pdbx_strand_id
1 'polypeptide(L)'
;MTMRRPRKTPAPTARDTRPARETPEEQPRVLAARLYELHREAGKGEPYLERWPGDAELFGVLTFAQQYANQLKGEAHRKAAVLRMQLAEWLRLAADPFQLSAIDDARAGGTSWKEMALVLRYLNRLGEPNPGSAMNLRKRLYVAVKGRPGDRRQPQVAHLIDRRAMEARIAEAQFIAAGEARYAELDAAARALLKHYEAGEIHADPDDDGFWWEQLTEAVDDRRSASERANLLVYVRGVVRETRAYSKRSGKPPAATEQAGSILEAAARLLDLDADS
;
A
#
# COMPACT_ATOMS: atom_id res chain seq x y z
N MET A 1 38.35 10.15 32.49
CA MET A 1 37.06 10.00 31.80
C MET A 1 37.09 10.78 30.49
N THR A 2 37.34 10.11 29.38
CA THR A 2 37.53 10.73 28.07
C THR A 2 36.17 10.92 27.40
N MET A 3 35.68 12.16 27.33
CA MET A 3 34.42 12.48 26.67
C MET A 3 34.51 12.17 25.17
N ARG A 4 33.74 11.17 24.73
CA ARG A 4 33.65 10.75 23.33
C ARG A 4 32.88 11.83 22.56
N ARG A 5 33.59 12.59 21.71
CA ARG A 5 32.98 13.63 20.87
C ARG A 5 31.82 13.05 20.03
N PRO A 6 30.67 13.74 19.95
CA PRO A 6 29.58 13.34 19.07
C PRO A 6 30.08 13.37 17.62
N ARG A 7 29.90 12.25 16.91
CA ARG A 7 30.34 12.07 15.54
C ARG A 7 29.43 12.92 14.65
N LYS A 8 29.98 14.01 14.09
CA LYS A 8 29.28 14.96 13.23
C LYS A 8 28.73 14.21 12.00
N THR A 9 27.40 14.15 11.86
CA THR A 9 26.76 13.52 10.71
C THR A 9 27.15 14.29 9.45
N PRO A 10 27.79 13.66 8.45
CA PRO A 10 28.16 14.35 7.23
C PRO A 10 26.91 14.83 6.49
N ALA A 11 27.04 15.96 5.79
CA ALA A 11 25.97 16.50 4.98
C ALA A 11 25.55 15.48 3.89
N PRO A 12 24.25 15.34 3.60
CA PRO A 12 23.78 14.43 2.56
C PRO A 12 24.34 14.86 1.21
N THR A 13 25.02 13.94 0.55
CA THR A 13 25.53 14.08 -0.82
C THR A 13 24.37 14.00 -1.82
N ALA A 14 24.56 14.41 -3.08
CA ALA A 14 23.55 14.31 -4.14
C ALA A 14 23.06 12.87 -4.44
N ARG A 15 23.74 11.83 -3.91
CA ARG A 15 23.27 10.43 -3.92
C ARG A 15 22.27 10.10 -2.80
N ASP A 16 22.11 10.98 -1.81
CA ASP A 16 21.29 10.78 -0.60
C ASP A 16 19.83 11.22 -0.76
N THR A 17 19.43 11.67 -1.95
CA THR A 17 18.11 12.27 -2.23
C THR A 17 17.19 11.44 -3.13
N ARG A 18 17.58 10.25 -3.62
CA ARG A 18 16.77 9.55 -4.63
C ARG A 18 15.57 8.82 -3.98
N PRO A 19 14.32 9.21 -4.30
CA PRO A 19 13.12 8.57 -3.76
C PRO A 19 12.94 7.14 -4.30
N ALA A 20 12.01 6.38 -3.71
CA ALA A 20 11.49 5.16 -4.33
C ALA A 20 11.07 5.46 -5.78
N ARG A 21 11.33 4.51 -6.69
CA ARG A 21 10.88 4.68 -8.08
C ARG A 21 9.36 4.66 -8.08
N GLU A 22 8.78 5.74 -8.57
CA GLU A 22 7.36 5.84 -8.82
C GLU A 22 6.99 4.88 -9.93
N THR A 23 5.82 4.25 -9.77
CA THR A 23 5.22 3.45 -10.82
C THR A 23 4.95 4.37 -12.01
N PRO A 24 5.35 4.00 -13.24
CA PRO A 24 4.97 4.79 -14.40
C PRO A 24 3.44 4.96 -14.45
N GLU A 25 2.97 6.16 -14.78
CA GLU A 25 1.53 6.49 -14.74
C GLU A 25 0.71 5.60 -15.69
N GLU A 26 1.28 5.26 -16.84
CA GLU A 26 0.61 4.43 -17.83
C GLU A 26 0.84 2.93 -17.59
N GLN A 27 -0.25 2.17 -17.72
CA GLN A 27 -0.23 0.71 -17.56
C GLN A 27 0.64 0.03 -18.62
N PRO A 28 1.30 -1.12 -18.31
CA PRO A 28 2.19 -1.81 -19.23
C PRO A 28 1.55 -2.17 -20.56
N ARG A 29 0.28 -2.61 -20.55
CA ARG A 29 -0.45 -3.00 -21.78
C ARG A 29 -0.64 -1.83 -22.73
N VAL A 30 -0.91 -0.64 -22.20
CA VAL A 30 -1.07 0.59 -23.00
C VAL A 30 0.26 0.97 -23.65
N LEU A 31 1.36 0.89 -22.88
CA LEU A 31 2.70 1.15 -23.37
C LEU A 31 3.12 0.14 -24.45
N ALA A 32 2.80 -1.15 -24.27
CA ALA A 32 3.06 -2.21 -25.23
C ALA A 32 2.27 -2.01 -26.53
N ALA A 33 0.97 -1.70 -26.44
CA ALA A 33 0.13 -1.41 -27.60
C ALA A 33 0.66 -0.21 -28.40
N ARG A 34 1.06 0.89 -27.73
CA ARG A 34 1.69 2.04 -28.39
C ARG A 34 3.00 1.67 -29.10
N LEU A 35 3.79 0.78 -28.50
CA LEU A 35 5.03 0.30 -29.10
C LEU A 35 4.76 -0.56 -30.34
N TYR A 36 3.73 -1.42 -30.30
CA TYR A 36 3.24 -2.13 -31.47
C TYR A 36 2.84 -1.17 -32.59
N GLU A 37 2.08 -0.13 -32.28
CA GLU A 37 1.63 0.86 -33.27
C GLU A 37 2.80 1.54 -34.00
N LEU A 38 3.86 1.93 -33.27
CA LEU A 38 5.07 2.48 -33.91
C LEU A 38 5.71 1.50 -34.88
N HIS A 39 5.77 0.21 -34.53
CA HIS A 39 6.30 -0.84 -35.40
C HIS A 39 5.38 -1.15 -36.59
N ARG A 40 4.07 -1.13 -36.38
CA ARG A 40 3.05 -1.32 -37.43
C ARG A 40 3.10 -0.20 -38.47
N GLU A 41 3.23 1.03 -38.03
CA GLU A 41 3.32 2.20 -38.92
C GLU A 41 4.60 2.20 -39.75
N ALA A 42 5.74 1.81 -39.14
CA ALA A 42 7.03 1.76 -39.81
C ALA A 42 7.20 0.53 -40.71
N GLY A 43 6.61 -0.60 -40.34
CA GLY A 43 6.76 -1.90 -41.00
C GLY A 43 5.53 -2.36 -41.77
N LYS A 44 4.80 -1.46 -42.44
CA LYS A 44 3.61 -1.84 -43.23
C LYS A 44 3.96 -2.94 -44.24
N GLY A 45 3.37 -4.12 -44.06
CA GLY A 45 3.59 -5.29 -44.92
C GLY A 45 4.82 -6.14 -44.57
N GLU A 46 5.48 -5.86 -43.44
CA GLU A 46 6.68 -6.59 -43.04
C GLU A 46 6.34 -7.86 -42.21
N PRO A 47 6.88 -9.03 -42.57
CA PRO A 47 6.59 -10.30 -41.86
C PRO A 47 7.03 -10.32 -40.39
N TYR A 48 7.95 -9.45 -39.96
CA TYR A 48 8.46 -9.50 -38.59
C TYR A 48 7.37 -9.15 -37.55
N LEU A 49 6.33 -8.40 -37.93
CA LEU A 49 5.22 -8.04 -37.04
C LEU A 49 4.37 -9.25 -36.61
N GLU A 50 4.36 -10.33 -37.40
CA GLU A 50 3.69 -11.60 -37.05
C GLU A 50 4.32 -12.25 -35.80
N ARG A 51 5.55 -11.85 -35.45
CA ARG A 51 6.27 -12.32 -34.26
C ARG A 51 5.99 -11.47 -33.02
N TRP A 52 5.05 -10.52 -33.11
CA TRP A 52 4.66 -9.72 -31.95
C TRP A 52 4.09 -10.64 -30.86
N PRO A 53 4.63 -10.62 -29.63
CA PRO A 53 4.25 -11.56 -28.58
C PRO A 53 2.90 -11.24 -27.91
N GLY A 54 2.30 -10.09 -28.25
CA GLY A 54 1.05 -9.61 -27.67
C GLY A 54 1.27 -8.70 -26.45
N ASP A 55 0.33 -7.79 -26.23
CA ASP A 55 0.50 -6.66 -25.29
C ASP A 55 0.51 -7.07 -23.82
N ALA A 56 0.14 -8.31 -23.52
CA ALA A 56 0.13 -8.86 -22.18
C ALA A 56 1.49 -9.47 -21.76
N GLU A 57 2.39 -9.76 -22.71
CA GLU A 57 3.66 -10.45 -22.44
C GLU A 57 4.82 -9.45 -22.45
N LEU A 58 5.03 -8.79 -21.31
CA LEU A 58 5.94 -7.65 -21.17
C LEU A 58 7.40 -7.96 -21.55
N PHE A 59 7.90 -9.15 -21.19
CA PHE A 59 9.29 -9.50 -21.43
C PHE A 59 9.56 -9.75 -22.92
N GLY A 60 8.67 -10.46 -23.59
CA GLY A 60 8.72 -10.67 -25.03
C GLY A 60 8.54 -9.37 -25.79
N VAL A 61 7.62 -8.49 -25.39
CA VAL A 61 7.45 -7.16 -26.02
C VAL A 61 8.76 -6.38 -25.98
N LEU A 62 9.44 -6.34 -24.83
CA LEU A 62 10.74 -5.70 -24.69
C LEU A 62 11.82 -6.36 -25.57
N THR A 63 11.84 -7.70 -25.59
CA THR A 63 12.81 -8.48 -26.38
C THR A 63 12.62 -8.23 -27.87
N PHE A 64 11.37 -8.29 -28.35
CA PHE A 64 10.98 -7.99 -29.72
C PHE A 64 11.40 -6.57 -30.11
N ALA A 65 11.00 -5.57 -29.32
CA ALA A 65 11.24 -4.17 -29.66
C ALA A 65 12.74 -3.83 -29.61
N GLN A 66 13.52 -4.51 -28.76
CA GLN A 66 14.97 -4.40 -28.75
C GLN A 66 15.59 -5.04 -30.01
N GLN A 67 15.13 -6.23 -30.40
CA GLN A 67 15.64 -6.95 -31.57
C GLN A 67 15.37 -6.20 -32.88
N TYR A 68 14.17 -5.62 -33.03
CA TYR A 68 13.75 -4.93 -34.24
C TYR A 68 13.84 -3.40 -34.13
N ALA A 69 14.62 -2.87 -33.18
CA ALA A 69 14.73 -1.43 -32.96
C ALA A 69 15.19 -0.64 -34.21
N ASN A 70 15.99 -1.28 -35.07
CA ASN A 70 16.49 -0.70 -36.32
C ASN A 70 15.44 -0.54 -37.43
N GLN A 71 14.26 -1.17 -37.28
CA GLN A 71 13.14 -0.99 -38.20
C GLN A 71 12.45 0.37 -38.04
N LEU A 72 12.65 1.02 -36.88
CA LEU A 72 12.18 2.36 -36.61
C LEU A 72 13.26 3.38 -36.95
N LYS A 73 12.88 4.52 -37.53
CA LYS A 73 13.78 5.64 -37.84
C LYS A 73 13.30 6.94 -37.25
N GLY A 74 14.21 7.89 -37.07
CA GLY A 74 13.91 9.26 -36.64
C GLY A 74 13.14 9.31 -35.32
N GLU A 75 12.01 10.03 -35.32
CA GLU A 75 11.19 10.25 -34.14
C GLU A 75 10.55 8.95 -33.60
N ALA A 76 10.14 8.03 -34.48
CA ALA A 76 9.56 6.74 -34.08
C ALA A 76 10.55 5.89 -33.27
N HIS A 77 11.83 5.86 -33.70
CA HIS A 77 12.89 5.16 -32.96
C HIS A 77 13.08 5.75 -31.56
N ARG A 78 13.06 7.09 -31.45
CA ARG A 78 13.19 7.79 -30.17
C ARG A 78 12.01 7.50 -29.25
N LYS A 79 10.78 7.59 -29.75
CA LYS A 79 9.56 7.28 -28.98
C LYS A 79 9.57 5.83 -28.48
N ALA A 80 9.92 4.88 -29.34
CA ALA A 80 10.03 3.48 -28.98
C ALA A 80 11.13 3.21 -27.93
N ALA A 81 12.24 3.94 -27.95
CA ALA A 81 13.25 3.85 -26.90
C ALA A 81 12.71 4.29 -25.53
N VAL A 82 11.96 5.39 -25.47
CA VAL A 82 11.31 5.86 -24.23
C VAL A 82 10.29 4.85 -23.72
N LEU A 83 9.43 4.33 -24.60
CA LEU A 83 8.44 3.31 -24.22
C LEU A 83 9.13 2.04 -23.68
N ARG A 84 10.22 1.59 -24.31
CA ARG A 84 11.02 0.46 -23.78
C ARG A 84 11.62 0.77 -22.41
N MET A 85 12.08 1.99 -22.14
CA MET A 85 12.55 2.37 -20.80
C MET A 85 11.44 2.27 -19.74
N GLN A 86 10.23 2.72 -20.07
CA GLN A 86 9.07 2.64 -19.17
C GLN A 86 8.62 1.19 -18.93
N LEU A 87 8.54 0.39 -20.00
CA LEU A 87 8.23 -1.04 -19.92
C LEU A 87 9.29 -1.81 -19.10
N ALA A 88 10.57 -1.47 -19.25
CA ALA A 88 11.64 -2.07 -18.45
C ALA A 88 11.54 -1.68 -16.97
N GLU A 89 11.07 -0.47 -16.64
CA GLU A 89 10.77 -0.09 -15.26
C GLU A 89 9.65 -0.94 -14.68
N TRP A 90 8.56 -1.12 -15.42
CA TRP A 90 7.45 -1.99 -15.03
C TRP A 90 7.90 -3.42 -14.76
N LEU A 91 8.74 -3.98 -15.64
CA LEU A 91 9.28 -5.33 -15.44
C LEU A 91 10.10 -5.41 -14.15
N ARG A 92 10.88 -4.37 -13.83
CA ARG A 92 11.67 -4.33 -12.61
C ARG A 92 10.80 -4.21 -11.35
N LEU A 93 9.76 -3.37 -11.39
CA LEU A 93 8.80 -3.25 -10.30
C LEU A 93 8.07 -4.58 -10.04
N ALA A 94 7.75 -5.32 -11.11
CA ALA A 94 7.17 -6.66 -11.00
C ALA A 94 8.17 -7.69 -10.47
N ALA A 95 9.45 -7.60 -10.81
CA ALA A 95 10.49 -8.55 -10.41
C ALA A 95 11.02 -8.36 -8.98
N ASP A 96 11.09 -7.11 -8.49
CA ASP A 96 11.63 -6.77 -7.16
C ASP A 96 10.98 -7.62 -6.02
N PRO A 97 9.63 -7.81 -5.95
CA PRO A 97 8.98 -8.68 -4.96
C PRO A 97 9.39 -10.15 -5.03
N PHE A 98 9.47 -10.74 -6.24
CA PHE A 98 9.85 -12.15 -6.40
C PHE A 98 11.30 -12.38 -5.96
N GLN A 99 12.21 -11.48 -6.34
CA GLN A 99 13.61 -11.59 -5.93
C GLN A 99 13.77 -11.42 -4.42
N LEU A 100 13.01 -10.50 -3.80
CA LEU A 100 13.00 -10.35 -2.33
C LEU A 100 12.53 -11.64 -1.65
N SER A 101 11.40 -12.21 -2.09
CA SER A 101 10.86 -13.46 -1.55
C SER A 101 11.88 -14.59 -1.67
N ALA A 102 12.45 -14.80 -2.85
CA ALA A 102 13.44 -15.86 -3.07
C ALA A 102 14.67 -15.72 -2.16
N ILE A 103 15.14 -14.48 -1.90
CA ILE A 103 16.23 -14.25 -0.95
C ILE A 103 15.80 -14.58 0.48
N ASP A 104 14.61 -14.15 0.89
CA ASP A 104 14.09 -14.41 2.24
C ASP A 104 13.83 -15.90 2.47
N ASP A 105 13.27 -16.61 1.49
CA ASP A 105 13.05 -18.07 1.51
C ASP A 105 14.38 -18.83 1.62
N ALA A 106 15.38 -18.46 0.82
CA ALA A 106 16.70 -19.07 0.89
C ALA A 106 17.38 -18.82 2.26
N ARG A 107 17.17 -17.63 2.85
CA ARG A 107 17.66 -17.31 4.21
C ARG A 107 16.94 -18.12 5.28
N ALA A 108 15.63 -18.30 5.18
CA ALA A 108 14.84 -19.14 6.08
C ALA A 108 15.28 -20.62 5.98
N GLY A 109 15.62 -21.08 4.77
CA GLY A 109 16.20 -22.40 4.51
C GLY A 109 17.66 -22.57 4.95
N GLY A 110 18.26 -21.59 5.63
CA GLY A 110 19.62 -21.69 6.18
C GLY A 110 20.76 -21.28 5.24
N THR A 111 20.47 -20.84 4.01
CA THR A 111 21.50 -20.40 3.05
C THR A 111 22.32 -19.23 3.63
N SER A 112 23.64 -19.36 3.66
CA SER A 112 24.51 -18.30 4.17
C SER A 112 24.57 -17.09 3.24
N TRP A 113 24.90 -15.91 3.77
CA TRP A 113 25.12 -14.72 2.93
C TRP A 113 26.31 -14.87 1.97
N LYS A 114 27.27 -15.75 2.29
CA LYS A 114 28.41 -16.05 1.42
C LYS A 114 27.96 -16.83 0.18
N GLU A 115 27.14 -17.87 0.36
CA GLU A 115 26.54 -18.62 -0.74
C GLU A 115 25.61 -17.74 -1.58
N MET A 116 24.80 -16.90 -0.92
CA MET A 116 23.94 -15.93 -1.59
C MET A 116 24.75 -14.95 -2.46
N ALA A 117 25.89 -14.47 -1.97
CA ALA A 117 26.77 -13.59 -2.74
C ALA A 117 27.36 -14.29 -3.98
N LEU A 118 27.62 -15.60 -3.92
CA LEU A 118 28.05 -16.37 -5.09
C LEU A 118 26.94 -16.47 -6.14
N VAL A 119 25.71 -16.81 -5.74
CA VAL A 119 24.55 -16.92 -6.64
C VAL A 119 24.25 -15.58 -7.32
N LEU A 120 24.28 -14.49 -6.54
CA LEU A 120 24.03 -13.13 -7.03
C LEU A 120 25.23 -12.48 -7.74
N ARG A 121 26.36 -13.20 -7.87
CA ARG A 121 27.62 -12.70 -8.46
C ARG A 121 28.15 -11.43 -7.81
N TYR A 122 27.92 -11.24 -6.51
CA TYR A 122 28.54 -10.19 -5.73
C TYR A 122 29.93 -10.63 -5.27
N LEU A 123 30.91 -10.42 -6.15
CA LEU A 123 32.31 -10.75 -5.88
C LEU A 123 33.13 -9.48 -5.59
N ASN A 124 34.19 -9.61 -4.80
CA ASN A 124 35.20 -8.56 -4.64
C ASN A 124 36.19 -8.57 -5.82
N ARG A 125 37.19 -7.68 -5.80
CA ARG A 125 38.21 -7.59 -6.87
C ARG A 125 39.06 -8.86 -7.01
N LEU A 126 39.10 -9.70 -5.99
CA LEU A 126 39.83 -10.96 -5.96
C LEU A 126 38.95 -12.16 -6.37
N GLY A 127 37.70 -11.91 -6.78
CA GLY A 127 36.75 -12.97 -7.16
C GLY A 127 36.10 -13.68 -5.97
N GLU A 128 36.33 -13.23 -4.73
CA GLU A 128 35.75 -13.85 -3.54
C GLU A 128 34.34 -13.29 -3.28
N PRO A 129 33.42 -14.10 -2.71
CA PRO A 129 32.08 -13.64 -2.38
C PRO A 129 32.10 -12.47 -1.40
N ASN A 130 31.22 -11.50 -1.63
CA ASN A 130 30.99 -10.34 -0.79
C ASN A 130 29.58 -10.43 -0.14
N PRO A 131 29.47 -11.06 1.05
CA PRO A 131 28.22 -11.18 1.80
C PRO A 131 27.52 -9.85 2.07
N GLY A 132 28.29 -8.78 2.33
CA GLY A 132 27.75 -7.45 2.62
C GLY A 132 26.96 -6.87 1.46
N SER A 133 27.41 -7.11 0.22
CA SER A 133 26.69 -6.68 -0.99
C SER A 133 25.37 -7.43 -1.18
N ALA A 134 25.34 -8.73 -0.90
CA ALA A 134 24.10 -9.53 -0.94
C ALA A 134 23.10 -9.08 0.13
N MET A 135 23.56 -8.85 1.36
CA MET A 135 22.71 -8.29 2.43
C MET A 135 22.17 -6.90 2.07
N ASN A 136 23.02 -6.04 1.49
CA ASN A 136 22.59 -4.71 1.07
C ASN A 136 21.59 -4.75 -0.10
N LEU A 137 21.71 -5.71 -1.03
CA LEU A 137 20.68 -5.93 -2.03
C LEU A 137 19.33 -6.25 -1.37
N ARG A 138 19.30 -7.24 -0.46
CA ARG A 138 18.07 -7.62 0.26
C ARG A 138 17.42 -6.44 0.96
N LYS A 139 18.20 -5.62 1.68
CA LYS A 139 17.68 -4.41 2.34
C LYS A 139 17.13 -3.38 1.35
N ARG A 140 17.78 -3.17 0.19
CA ARG A 140 17.26 -2.26 -0.85
C ARG A 140 15.99 -2.77 -1.51
N LEU A 141 15.91 -4.07 -1.77
CA LEU A 141 14.69 -4.73 -2.28
C LEU A 141 13.56 -4.63 -1.27
N TYR A 142 13.85 -4.85 0.02
CA TYR A 142 12.87 -4.68 1.08
C TYR A 142 12.26 -3.28 1.10
N VAL A 143 13.09 -2.24 0.98
CA VAL A 143 12.59 -0.86 0.87
C VAL A 143 11.84 -0.63 -0.45
N ALA A 144 12.28 -1.21 -1.55
CA ALA A 144 11.59 -1.11 -2.83
C ALA A 144 10.16 -1.68 -2.80
N VAL A 145 9.98 -2.78 -2.07
CA VAL A 145 8.72 -3.55 -2.04
C VAL A 145 7.79 -3.10 -0.91
N LYS A 146 8.34 -2.73 0.25
CA LYS A 146 7.58 -2.41 1.47
C LYS A 146 7.63 -0.92 1.87
N GLY A 147 8.44 -0.12 1.18
CA GLY A 147 8.53 1.31 1.43
C GLY A 147 7.28 2.06 0.96
N ARG A 148 7.06 3.24 1.54
CA ARG A 148 6.02 4.19 1.11
C ARG A 148 6.59 5.18 0.08
N PRO A 149 5.73 5.89 -0.69
CA PRO A 149 6.18 7.03 -1.48
C PRO A 149 7.06 7.98 -0.65
N GLY A 150 8.23 8.33 -1.18
CA GLY A 150 9.24 9.14 -0.48
C GLY A 150 10.26 8.36 0.37
N ASP A 151 10.02 7.07 0.68
CA ASP A 151 11.04 6.23 1.35
C ASP A 151 12.21 5.96 0.40
N ARG A 152 13.44 6.15 0.88
CA ARG A 152 14.66 6.05 0.07
C ARG A 152 15.10 4.60 -0.03
N ARG A 153 15.44 4.10 -1.23
CA ARG A 153 15.96 2.73 -1.44
C ARG A 153 17.40 2.53 -0.93
N GLN A 154 17.63 2.85 0.34
CA GLN A 154 18.89 2.70 1.04
C GLN A 154 18.76 1.66 2.17
N PRO A 155 19.79 0.84 2.43
CA PRO A 155 19.72 -0.21 3.44
C PRO A 155 19.30 0.25 4.84
N GLN A 156 19.67 1.47 5.25
CA GLN A 156 19.28 2.05 6.54
C GLN A 156 17.77 2.29 6.69
N VAL A 157 17.04 2.49 5.58
CA VAL A 157 15.59 2.74 5.62
C VAL A 157 14.81 1.47 5.93
N ALA A 158 15.38 0.28 5.68
CA ALA A 158 14.73 -0.98 6.02
C ALA A 158 14.36 -1.06 7.52
N HIS A 159 15.25 -0.58 8.40
CA HIS A 159 14.99 -0.55 9.84
C HIS A 159 13.85 0.41 10.23
N LEU A 160 13.69 1.51 9.49
CA LEU A 160 12.57 2.45 9.72
C LEU A 160 11.25 1.83 9.28
N ILE A 161 11.24 1.09 8.17
CA ILE A 161 10.07 0.34 7.70
C ILE A 161 9.67 -0.72 8.74
N ASP A 162 10.64 -1.49 9.23
CA ASP A 162 10.40 -2.49 10.28
C ASP A 162 9.84 -1.86 11.55
N ARG A 163 10.40 -0.71 11.97
CA ARG A 163 9.90 0.02 13.15
C ARG A 163 8.47 0.49 12.96
N ARG A 164 8.14 1.10 11.83
CA ARG A 164 6.76 1.52 11.51
C ARG A 164 5.79 0.34 11.46
N ALA A 165 6.22 -0.78 10.89
CA ALA A 165 5.41 -2.00 10.84
C ALA A 165 5.16 -2.56 12.25
N MET A 166 6.17 -2.52 13.12
CA MET A 166 6.02 -2.90 14.53
C MET A 166 5.10 -1.94 15.29
N GLU A 167 5.31 -0.63 15.16
CA GLU A 167 4.46 0.41 15.76
C GLU A 167 2.99 0.22 15.32
N ALA A 168 2.74 -0.05 14.03
CA ALA A 168 1.41 -0.32 13.51
C ALA A 168 0.78 -1.58 14.11
N ARG A 169 1.54 -2.67 14.25
CA ARG A 169 1.05 -3.91 14.91
C ARG A 169 0.74 -3.70 16.39
N ILE A 170 1.55 -2.91 17.09
CA ILE A 170 1.30 -2.57 18.49
C ILE A 170 0.02 -1.75 18.59
N ALA A 171 -0.14 -0.72 17.75
CA ALA A 171 -1.33 0.12 17.73
C ALA A 171 -2.59 -0.72 17.38
N GLU A 172 -2.49 -1.63 16.41
CA GLU A 172 -3.57 -2.56 16.05
C GLU A 172 -3.91 -3.49 17.22
N ALA A 173 -2.93 -4.06 17.90
CA ALA A 173 -3.16 -4.91 19.07
C ALA A 173 -3.81 -4.13 20.23
N GLN A 174 -3.38 -2.88 20.45
CA GLN A 174 -3.98 -1.99 21.45
C GLN A 174 -5.43 -1.63 21.09
N PHE A 175 -5.70 -1.30 19.83
CA PHE A 175 -7.03 -1.05 19.31
C PHE A 175 -7.96 -2.26 19.50
N ILE A 176 -7.49 -3.46 19.15
CA ILE A 176 -8.25 -4.70 19.33
C ILE A 176 -8.52 -4.96 20.81
N ALA A 177 -7.52 -4.82 21.69
CA ALA A 177 -7.69 -5.05 23.12
C ALA A 177 -8.67 -4.05 23.77
N ALA A 178 -8.58 -2.77 23.41
CA ALA A 178 -9.50 -1.73 23.91
C ALA A 178 -10.93 -1.97 23.42
N GLY A 179 -11.10 -2.27 22.12
CA GLY A 179 -12.41 -2.58 21.54
C GLY A 179 -13.05 -3.84 22.14
N GLU A 180 -12.25 -4.88 22.37
CA GLU A 180 -12.70 -6.11 23.02
C GLU A 180 -13.18 -5.87 24.45
N ALA A 181 -12.41 -5.10 25.24
CA ALA A 181 -12.74 -4.81 26.64
C ALA A 181 -14.09 -4.06 26.79
N ARG A 182 -14.50 -3.31 25.77
CA ARG A 182 -15.69 -2.45 25.77
C ARG A 182 -16.81 -2.98 24.89
N TYR A 183 -16.65 -4.18 24.34
CA TYR A 183 -17.55 -4.72 23.32
C TYR A 183 -19.01 -4.77 23.80
N ALA A 184 -19.26 -5.19 25.05
CA ALA A 184 -20.62 -5.31 25.57
C ALA A 184 -21.37 -3.97 25.60
N GLU A 185 -20.68 -2.89 25.98
CA GLU A 185 -21.24 -1.53 26.00
C GLU A 185 -21.49 -1.00 24.59
N LEU A 186 -20.53 -1.25 23.68
CA LEU A 186 -20.65 -0.86 22.28
C LEU A 186 -21.76 -1.63 21.55
N ASP A 187 -21.93 -2.93 21.82
CA ASP A 187 -23.00 -3.76 21.25
C ASP A 187 -24.38 -3.28 21.72
N ALA A 188 -24.52 -3.01 23.01
CA ALA A 188 -25.76 -2.45 23.56
C ALA A 188 -26.09 -1.08 22.92
N ALA A 189 -25.10 -0.20 22.79
CA ALA A 189 -25.28 1.10 22.15
C ALA A 189 -25.64 0.97 20.66
N ALA A 190 -24.97 0.07 19.95
CA ALA A 190 -25.23 -0.18 18.53
C ALA A 190 -26.64 -0.72 18.28
N ARG A 191 -27.08 -1.72 19.07
CA ARG A 191 -28.45 -2.25 19.00
C ARG A 191 -29.49 -1.19 19.34
N ALA A 192 -29.22 -0.34 20.33
CA ALA A 192 -30.11 0.77 20.67
C ALA A 192 -30.19 1.82 19.55
N LEU A 193 -29.05 2.18 18.94
CA LEU A 193 -29.00 3.09 17.79
C LEU A 193 -29.81 2.53 16.61
N LEU A 194 -29.60 1.27 16.24
CA LEU A 194 -30.34 0.61 15.16
C LEU A 194 -31.84 0.61 15.43
N LYS A 195 -32.25 0.24 16.64
CA LYS A 195 -33.67 0.24 17.03
C LYS A 195 -34.33 1.61 16.82
N HIS A 196 -33.68 2.69 17.25
CA HIS A 196 -34.24 4.05 17.10
C HIS A 196 -34.13 4.58 15.66
N TYR A 197 -33.11 4.16 14.91
CA TYR A 197 -32.98 4.45 13.48
C TYR A 197 -34.10 3.80 12.67
N GLU A 198 -34.36 2.51 12.86
CA GLU A 198 -35.42 1.76 12.19
C GLU A 198 -36.83 2.29 12.53
N ALA A 199 -37.02 2.84 13.73
CA ALA A 199 -38.25 3.52 14.14
C ALA A 199 -38.41 4.92 13.52
N GLY A 200 -37.41 5.42 12.78
CA GLY A 200 -37.41 6.77 12.19
C GLY A 200 -37.17 7.88 13.22
N GLU A 201 -36.68 7.54 14.42
CA GLU A 201 -36.46 8.50 15.51
C GLU A 201 -35.08 9.15 15.48
N ILE A 202 -34.11 8.54 14.79
CA ILE A 202 -32.81 9.13 14.49
C ILE A 202 -32.83 9.61 13.04
N HIS A 203 -32.52 10.89 12.83
CA HIS A 203 -32.55 11.45 11.49
C HIS A 203 -31.23 11.22 10.76
N ALA A 204 -31.27 10.48 9.66
CA ALA A 204 -30.18 10.36 8.69
C ALA A 204 -30.35 11.34 7.52
N ASP A 205 -29.27 11.56 6.79
CA ASP A 205 -29.29 12.34 5.57
C ASP A 205 -29.97 11.54 4.45
N PRO A 206 -31.11 11.99 3.89
CA PRO A 206 -31.77 11.26 2.80
C PRO A 206 -30.96 11.25 1.50
N ASP A 207 -29.96 12.13 1.37
CA ASP A 207 -29.07 12.19 0.21
C ASP A 207 -27.80 11.32 0.41
N ASP A 208 -27.61 10.74 1.60
CA ASP A 208 -26.54 9.77 1.89
C ASP A 208 -27.04 8.37 1.52
N ASP A 209 -26.14 7.51 1.05
CA ASP A 209 -26.48 6.13 0.66
C ASP A 209 -26.76 5.22 1.85
N GLY A 210 -26.63 5.74 3.08
CA GLY A 210 -26.88 5.01 4.31
C GLY A 210 -25.74 4.07 4.69
N PHE A 211 -24.56 4.21 4.05
CA PHE A 211 -23.41 3.31 4.22
C PHE A 211 -23.12 2.97 5.69
N TRP A 212 -23.04 3.97 6.59
CA TRP A 212 -22.69 3.69 7.99
C TRP A 212 -23.76 2.93 8.75
N TRP A 213 -25.03 3.17 8.45
CA TRP A 213 -26.15 2.46 9.05
C TRP A 213 -26.21 1.02 8.55
N GLU A 214 -26.02 0.79 7.24
CA GLU A 214 -25.92 -0.56 6.68
C GLU A 214 -24.76 -1.34 7.28
N GLN A 215 -23.57 -0.73 7.35
CA GLN A 215 -22.39 -1.35 7.97
C GLN A 215 -22.59 -1.63 9.47
N LEU A 216 -23.31 -0.77 10.19
CA LEU A 216 -23.64 -1.02 11.59
C LEU A 216 -24.59 -2.22 11.73
N THR A 217 -25.64 -2.29 10.90
CA THR A 217 -26.60 -3.41 10.88
C THR A 217 -25.91 -4.73 10.60
N GLU A 218 -25.11 -4.81 9.52
CA GLU A 218 -24.36 -6.02 9.17
C GLU A 218 -23.45 -6.49 10.30
N ALA A 219 -22.82 -5.52 10.96
CA ALA A 219 -21.78 -5.84 11.91
C ALA A 219 -22.31 -6.10 13.33
N VAL A 220 -23.55 -5.82 13.69
CA VAL A 220 -24.07 -6.07 15.05
C VAL A 220 -24.35 -7.55 15.32
N ASP A 221 -24.73 -8.34 14.30
CA ASP A 221 -25.22 -9.71 14.53
C ASP A 221 -24.23 -10.85 14.22
N ASP A 222 -23.10 -10.61 13.55
CA ASP A 222 -22.17 -11.68 13.11
C ASP A 222 -20.71 -11.54 13.57
N ARG A 223 -20.45 -10.97 14.75
CA ARG A 223 -19.06 -10.83 15.25
C ARG A 223 -18.58 -12.05 16.01
N ARG A 224 -17.54 -12.68 15.49
CA ARG A 224 -16.92 -13.90 16.05
C ARG A 224 -15.48 -13.67 16.49
N SER A 225 -14.77 -12.74 15.86
CA SER A 225 -13.38 -12.43 16.19
C SER A 225 -13.22 -11.15 17.02
N ALA A 226 -12.14 -11.06 17.80
CA ALA A 226 -11.83 -9.85 18.59
C ALA A 226 -11.58 -8.62 17.68
N SER A 227 -11.01 -8.82 16.50
CA SER A 227 -10.84 -7.76 15.51
C SER A 227 -12.17 -7.29 14.94
N GLU A 228 -13.09 -8.21 14.65
CA GLU A 228 -14.46 -7.83 14.30
C GLU A 228 -15.05 -7.03 15.45
N ARG A 229 -15.06 -7.54 16.69
CA ARG A 229 -15.63 -6.81 17.85
C ARG A 229 -15.07 -5.40 18.02
N ALA A 230 -13.76 -5.22 17.88
CA ALA A 230 -13.13 -3.90 17.96
C ALA A 230 -13.58 -2.92 16.87
N ASN A 231 -13.88 -3.40 15.66
CA ASN A 231 -14.40 -2.55 14.58
C ASN A 231 -15.80 -1.98 14.86
N LEU A 232 -16.49 -2.41 15.93
CA LEU A 232 -17.84 -1.92 16.24
C LEU A 232 -17.81 -0.44 16.57
N LEU A 233 -16.75 -0.04 17.26
CA LEU A 233 -16.42 1.34 17.55
C LEU A 233 -16.40 2.20 16.27
N VAL A 234 -15.85 1.68 15.17
CA VAL A 234 -15.72 2.42 13.90
C VAL A 234 -17.10 2.72 13.31
N TYR A 235 -18.01 1.74 13.30
CA TYR A 235 -19.35 1.93 12.75
C TYR A 235 -20.22 2.79 13.65
N VAL A 236 -20.18 2.58 14.97
CA VAL A 236 -20.86 3.45 15.96
C VAL A 236 -20.37 4.90 15.81
N ARG A 237 -19.07 5.11 15.62
CA ARG A 237 -18.49 6.44 15.34
C ARG A 237 -18.97 7.02 14.02
N GLY A 238 -19.06 6.19 12.98
CA GLY A 238 -19.60 6.55 11.67
C GLY A 238 -21.00 7.15 11.78
N VAL A 239 -21.94 6.38 12.34
CA VAL A 239 -23.35 6.80 12.45
C VAL A 239 -23.53 8.04 13.33
N VAL A 240 -22.81 8.13 14.46
CA VAL A 240 -22.88 9.30 15.36
C VAL A 240 -22.37 10.55 14.63
N ARG A 241 -21.26 10.44 13.90
CA ARG A 241 -20.67 11.56 13.14
C ARG A 241 -21.58 12.00 12.00
N GLU A 242 -22.12 11.06 11.25
CA GLU A 242 -23.03 11.32 10.13
C GLU A 242 -24.31 12.00 10.59
N THR A 243 -24.96 11.45 11.62
CA THR A 243 -26.16 12.03 12.24
C THR A 243 -25.92 13.47 12.70
N ARG A 244 -24.78 13.72 13.37
CA ARG A 244 -24.39 15.08 13.80
C ARG A 244 -24.11 16.00 12.63
N ALA A 245 -23.46 15.52 11.57
CA ALA A 245 -23.17 16.29 10.38
C ALA A 245 -24.44 16.67 9.61
N TYR A 246 -25.40 15.74 9.50
CA TYR A 246 -26.72 16.00 8.92
C TYR A 246 -27.52 17.02 9.74
N SER A 247 -27.57 16.85 11.07
CA SER A 247 -28.23 17.80 11.97
C SER A 247 -27.66 19.22 11.79
N LYS A 248 -26.32 19.34 11.72
CA LYS A 248 -25.65 20.62 11.50
C LYS A 248 -25.98 21.26 10.14
N ARG A 249 -26.06 20.47 9.06
CA ARG A 249 -26.35 20.98 7.71
C ARG A 249 -27.81 21.35 7.51
N SER A 250 -28.72 20.52 8.02
CA SER A 250 -30.17 20.66 7.83
C SER A 250 -30.83 21.61 8.82
N GLY A 251 -30.16 21.92 9.95
CA GLY A 251 -30.73 22.67 11.07
C GLY A 251 -31.78 21.88 11.87
N LYS A 252 -31.97 20.59 11.56
CA LYS A 252 -32.89 19.71 12.30
C LYS A 252 -32.20 19.10 13.51
N PRO A 253 -32.93 18.81 14.60
CA PRO A 253 -32.36 18.05 15.70
C PRO A 253 -31.93 16.66 15.21
N PRO A 254 -30.87 16.06 15.79
CA PRO A 254 -30.35 14.75 15.37
C PRO A 254 -31.31 13.59 15.66
N ALA A 255 -32.28 13.80 16.55
CA ALA A 255 -33.30 12.84 16.92
C ALA A 255 -34.67 13.52 17.03
N ALA A 256 -35.73 12.77 16.76
CA ALA A 256 -37.12 13.19 16.91
C ALA A 256 -37.64 13.04 18.36
N THR A 257 -37.02 12.15 19.15
CA THR A 257 -37.40 11.87 20.54
C THR A 257 -36.25 12.16 21.51
N GLU A 258 -36.57 12.53 22.75
CA GLU A 258 -35.57 12.71 23.81
C GLU A 258 -34.80 11.41 24.09
N GLN A 259 -35.50 10.27 24.01
CA GLN A 259 -34.88 8.96 24.21
C GLN A 259 -33.84 8.65 23.12
N ALA A 260 -34.17 8.82 21.84
CA ALA A 260 -33.20 8.63 20.76
C ALA A 260 -32.02 9.61 20.87
N GLY A 261 -32.28 10.85 21.29
CA GLY A 261 -31.23 11.82 21.63
C GLY A 261 -30.30 11.32 22.73
N SER A 262 -30.84 10.76 23.81
CA SER A 262 -30.05 10.22 24.93
C SER A 262 -29.16 9.04 24.50
N ILE A 263 -29.64 8.19 23.59
CA ILE A 263 -28.86 7.06 23.05
C ILE A 263 -27.72 7.56 22.16
N LEU A 264 -27.97 8.54 21.29
CA LEU A 264 -26.92 9.17 20.48
C LEU A 264 -25.85 9.83 21.35
N GLU A 265 -26.24 10.50 22.43
CA GLU A 265 -25.30 11.07 23.39
C GLU A 265 -24.49 10.00 24.14
N ALA A 266 -25.15 8.95 24.62
CA ALA A 266 -24.48 7.86 25.31
C ALA A 266 -23.46 7.17 24.38
N ALA A 267 -23.86 6.90 23.14
CA ALA A 267 -22.97 6.38 22.11
C ALA A 267 -21.78 7.32 21.89
N ALA A 268 -22.01 8.63 21.76
CA ALA A 268 -20.93 9.59 21.59
C ALA A 268 -19.94 9.63 22.77
N ARG A 269 -20.44 9.56 24.02
CA ARG A 269 -19.58 9.51 25.21
C ARG A 269 -18.69 8.26 25.23
N LEU A 270 -19.20 7.12 24.73
CA LEU A 270 -18.38 5.93 24.57
C LEU A 270 -17.23 6.15 23.57
N LEU A 271 -17.41 7.00 22.56
CA LEU A 271 -16.38 7.32 21.57
C LEU A 271 -15.35 8.32 22.08
N ASP A 272 -15.77 9.31 22.88
CA ASP A 272 -14.90 10.38 23.39
C ASP A 272 -13.87 9.86 24.41
N LEU A 273 -14.18 8.75 25.11
CA LEU A 273 -13.21 8.04 25.95
C LEU A 273 -11.98 7.52 25.17
N ASP A 274 -12.06 7.40 23.84
CA ASP A 274 -10.94 6.99 22.98
C ASP A 274 -10.15 8.18 22.40
N ALA A 275 -10.59 9.42 22.60
CA ALA A 275 -9.82 10.60 22.17
C ALA A 275 -8.79 11.04 23.24
N ASP A 276 -9.02 10.64 24.49
CA ASP A 276 -8.22 11.01 25.68
C ASP A 276 -7.31 9.87 26.20
N SER A 277 -7.30 8.70 25.54
CA SER A 277 -6.45 7.54 25.88
C SER A 277 -5.39 7.23 24.81
#